data_AF-A0A1G8C1X8-F1
#
_entry.id   AF-A0A1G8C1X8-F1
#
_cell.length_a   1.000
_cell.length_b   1.000
_cell.length_c   1.000
_cell.angle_alpha   90.00
_cell.angle_beta   90.00
_cell.angle_gamma   90.00
#
_symmetry.space_group_name_H-M   'P 1'
#
loop_
_entity.id
_entity.type
_entity.pdbx_description
1 polymer ?
#
loop_
_entity_poly.entity_id
_entity_poly.type
_entity_poly.pdbx_seq_one_letter_code
_entity_poly.pdbx_strand_id
1 'polypeptide(L)'
;MNLEHTVMDNKKKISIQPERMVVYLQSKIIESTDQEGYMYYLFFYKDHYITAVKTNKVRRRSYVEKANKRGIVFSASHPFCQKLLSNHSSFIKRSFNQVRAKLEKQYPPHETASILTFFDAFIPKKEIFTIIQSYFYQYRRNGQLFAGYRLLRVLLDFTPKHRWVRQTANELQYARYKELYQEKHNDLWEKDINYVEKALFQQRQKSSKAADQLLTLFDHDNRFLDACILMIQQFLLKPSQYSYERIMERIKTHFSSEDMLIIVEDMYQRLPSFEPLQYTLLHHYLLQQNLDKTIPLLNEHSLQLTNTQWMDLENMLEKMNIQHDNMSIEHLNTYIAALFQTDPKKAETILHKCVTQLLTVKKLADVSDWLRPIQSAYANSPVIKRIENMLQWSEDPDQQRKLGELYYQFQQIDQAIECFSWEMEMDTQDPLPVRWLSKLYLEAGKQEESKAYQKLYQEMQKQKNA
;
A
#
# COMPACT_ATOMS: atom_id res chain seq x y z
N MET A 1 4.12 -9.67 -0.47
CA MET A 1 3.65 -11.04 -0.17
C MET A 1 2.77 -10.99 1.06
N ASN A 2 1.55 -11.52 1.01
CA ASN A 2 0.73 -11.66 2.22
C ASN A 2 1.29 -12.83 3.04
N LEU A 3 1.89 -12.53 4.19
CA LEU A 3 2.42 -13.54 5.09
C LEU A 3 1.27 -14.38 5.65
N GLU A 4 1.36 -15.68 5.46
CA GLU A 4 0.43 -16.64 6.04
C GLU A 4 0.80 -16.89 7.51
N HIS A 5 -0.19 -16.83 8.40
CA HIS A 5 0.01 -17.06 9.82
C HIS A 5 -0.81 -18.25 10.31
N THR A 6 -0.38 -18.87 11.41
CA THR A 6 -1.07 -20.04 11.97
C THR A 6 -1.80 -19.69 13.26
N VAL A 7 -3.10 -19.99 13.32
CA VAL A 7 -3.89 -20.05 14.55
C VAL A 7 -3.94 -21.49 15.05
N MET A 8 -3.61 -21.69 16.32
CA MET A 8 -3.76 -22.98 17.01
C MET A 8 -5.11 -23.03 17.71
N ASP A 9 -6.06 -23.82 17.19
CA ASP A 9 -7.32 -24.12 17.86
C ASP A 9 -7.27 -25.53 18.44
N ASN A 10 -6.99 -25.63 19.73
CA ASN A 10 -6.59 -26.87 20.39
C ASN A 10 -5.36 -27.50 19.70
N LYS A 11 -5.51 -28.69 19.10
CA LYS A 11 -4.45 -29.36 18.33
C LYS A 11 -4.51 -29.06 16.83
N LYS A 12 -5.55 -28.36 16.35
CA LYS A 12 -5.72 -28.06 14.93
C LYS A 12 -4.93 -26.79 14.57
N LYS A 13 -4.08 -26.92 13.55
CA LYS A 13 -3.43 -25.78 12.89
C LYS A 13 -4.37 -25.23 11.84
N ILE A 14 -4.66 -23.93 11.92
CA ILE A 14 -5.50 -23.22 10.96
C ILE A 14 -4.64 -22.14 10.33
N SER A 15 -4.51 -22.19 9.01
CA SER A 15 -3.83 -21.17 8.24
C SER A 15 -4.75 -19.97 8.04
N ILE A 16 -4.24 -18.78 8.29
CA ILE A 16 -4.97 -17.53 8.14
C ILE A 16 -4.12 -16.51 7.37
N GLN A 17 -4.78 -15.69 6.58
CA GLN A 17 -4.20 -14.55 5.88
C GLN A 17 -4.72 -13.26 6.51
N PRO A 18 -3.83 -12.42 7.07
CA PRO A 18 -4.21 -11.09 7.53
C PRO A 18 -4.72 -10.23 6.38
N GLU A 19 -5.77 -9.46 6.64
CA GLU A 19 -6.32 -8.50 5.68
C GLU A 19 -6.01 -7.06 6.08
N ARG A 20 -6.20 -6.74 7.36
CA ARG A 20 -5.94 -5.42 7.92
C ARG A 20 -5.73 -5.44 9.42
N MET A 21 -5.04 -4.42 9.89
CA MET A 21 -4.89 -4.11 11.31
C MET A 21 -5.65 -2.83 11.66
N VAL A 22 -6.31 -2.83 12.80
CA VAL A 22 -7.01 -1.67 13.36
C VAL A 22 -6.46 -1.37 14.75
N VAL A 23 -5.97 -0.15 14.93
CA VAL A 23 -5.48 0.35 16.23
C VAL A 23 -6.52 1.28 16.85
N TYR A 24 -7.02 0.92 18.02
CA TYR A 24 -8.06 1.68 18.72
C TYR A 24 -7.85 1.60 20.22
N LEU A 25 -7.68 2.75 20.89
CA LEU A 25 -7.31 2.80 22.31
C LEU A 25 -6.08 1.92 22.58
N GLN A 26 -6.07 1.17 23.69
CA GLN A 26 -5.04 0.19 24.00
C GLN A 26 -5.12 -1.10 23.16
N SER A 27 -6.01 -1.22 22.18
CA SER A 27 -6.18 -2.46 21.43
C SER A 27 -5.63 -2.38 20.02
N LYS A 28 -5.09 -3.51 19.55
CA LYS A 28 -4.85 -3.75 18.13
C LYS A 28 -5.63 -5.00 17.73
N ILE A 29 -6.38 -4.89 16.63
CA ILE A 29 -7.24 -5.95 16.13
C ILE A 29 -6.80 -6.26 14.71
N ILE A 30 -6.40 -7.50 14.45
CA ILE A 30 -6.10 -7.95 13.10
C ILE A 30 -7.28 -8.78 12.59
N GLU A 31 -7.84 -8.36 11.47
CA GLU A 31 -8.84 -9.13 10.73
C GLU A 31 -8.11 -10.04 9.76
N SER A 32 -8.52 -11.31 9.71
CA SER A 32 -7.89 -12.34 8.87
C SER A 32 -8.93 -13.32 8.34
N THR A 33 -8.62 -13.97 7.22
CA THR A 33 -9.46 -15.01 6.60
C THR A 33 -8.69 -16.34 6.51
N ASP A 34 -9.37 -17.47 6.69
CA ASP A 34 -8.80 -18.77 6.31
C ASP A 34 -9.13 -19.13 4.84
N GLN A 35 -8.57 -20.24 4.36
CA GLN A 35 -8.80 -20.73 3.00
C GLN A 35 -10.27 -21.07 2.70
N GLU A 36 -11.08 -21.31 3.73
CA GLU A 36 -12.51 -21.59 3.62
C GLU A 36 -13.36 -20.28 3.66
N GLY A 37 -12.71 -19.12 3.77
CA GLY A 37 -13.37 -17.81 3.83
C GLY A 37 -13.96 -17.45 5.21
N TYR A 38 -13.61 -18.18 6.27
CA TYR A 38 -14.02 -17.82 7.62
C TYR A 38 -13.18 -16.68 8.18
N MET A 39 -13.83 -15.74 8.87
CA MET A 39 -13.16 -14.62 9.51
C MET A 39 -12.58 -14.99 10.88
N TYR A 40 -11.38 -14.51 11.14
CA TYR A 40 -10.70 -14.56 12.42
C TYR A 40 -10.32 -13.14 12.85
N TYR A 41 -10.57 -12.87 14.13
CA TYR A 41 -10.16 -11.62 14.78
C TYR A 41 -9.07 -11.93 15.81
N LEU A 42 -7.86 -11.43 15.59
CA LEU A 42 -6.75 -11.55 16.53
C LEU A 42 -6.73 -10.30 17.40
N PHE A 43 -6.83 -10.48 18.71
CA PHE A 43 -6.86 -9.40 19.68
C PHE A 43 -5.52 -9.23 20.38
N PHE A 44 -5.05 -8.00 20.41
CA PHE A 44 -3.88 -7.56 21.14
C PHE A 44 -4.26 -6.46 22.12
N TYR A 45 -3.68 -6.50 23.32
CA TYR A 45 -3.72 -5.41 24.28
C TYR A 45 -2.32 -4.82 24.39
N LYS A 46 -2.19 -3.54 24.07
CA LYS A 46 -0.93 -2.88 23.73
C LYS A 46 -0.29 -3.67 22.58
N ASP A 47 0.85 -4.32 22.80
CA ASP A 47 1.51 -5.20 21.82
C ASP A 47 1.43 -6.70 22.19
N HIS A 48 0.64 -7.05 23.21
CA HIS A 48 0.55 -8.41 23.72
C HIS A 48 -0.65 -9.16 23.16
N TYR A 49 -0.39 -10.29 22.50
CA TYR A 49 -1.43 -11.17 21.99
C TYR A 49 -2.31 -11.77 23.12
N ILE A 50 -3.63 -11.62 22.97
CA ILE A 50 -4.63 -12.12 23.90
C ILE A 50 -5.19 -13.46 23.40
N THR A 51 -5.88 -13.43 22.26
CA THR A 51 -6.60 -14.58 21.68
C THR A 51 -7.03 -14.31 20.25
N ALA A 52 -7.51 -15.35 19.58
CA ALA A 52 -8.14 -15.29 18.26
C ALA A 52 -9.61 -15.74 18.38
N VAL A 53 -10.50 -15.07 17.66
CA VAL A 53 -11.93 -15.42 17.62
C VAL A 53 -12.36 -15.72 16.19
N LYS A 54 -12.78 -16.97 15.94
CA LYS A 54 -13.44 -17.37 14.69
C LYS A 54 -14.90 -16.91 14.72
N THR A 55 -15.37 -16.22 13.69
CA THR A 55 -16.75 -15.76 13.60
C THR A 55 -17.21 -15.58 12.15
N ASN A 56 -18.52 -15.60 11.93
CA ASN A 56 -19.14 -15.16 10.68
C ASN A 56 -19.93 -13.85 10.84
N LYS A 57 -20.04 -13.33 12.06
CA LYS A 57 -20.85 -12.15 12.38
C LYS A 57 -20.18 -11.31 13.47
N VAL A 58 -20.25 -10.00 13.32
CA VAL A 58 -19.84 -9.02 14.34
C VAL A 58 -21.08 -8.29 14.82
N ARG A 59 -21.35 -8.32 16.13
CA ARG A 59 -22.51 -7.63 16.71
C ARG A 59 -22.38 -6.11 16.49
N ARG A 60 -23.48 -5.47 16.10
CA ARG A 60 -23.54 -4.00 16.00
C ARG A 60 -23.38 -3.31 17.36
N ARG A 61 -22.86 -2.08 17.35
CA ARG A 61 -22.49 -1.22 18.48
C ARG A 61 -21.50 -1.88 19.44
N SER A 62 -20.74 -2.87 18.96
CA SER A 62 -19.67 -3.52 19.69
C SER A 62 -18.39 -2.68 19.68
N TYR A 63 -17.41 -3.11 20.47
CA TYR A 63 -16.06 -2.58 20.50
C TYR A 63 -15.38 -2.72 19.12
N VAL A 64 -15.47 -3.89 18.49
CA VAL A 64 -14.91 -4.14 17.15
C VAL A 64 -15.48 -3.17 16.11
N GLU A 65 -16.80 -2.97 16.09
CA GLU A 65 -17.39 -1.99 15.15
C GLU A 65 -16.90 -0.56 15.45
N LYS A 66 -16.78 -0.18 16.73
CA LYS A 66 -16.24 1.14 17.11
C LYS A 66 -14.78 1.29 16.68
N ALA A 67 -13.97 0.25 16.85
CA ALA A 67 -12.58 0.22 16.41
C ALA A 67 -12.49 0.41 14.89
N ASN A 68 -13.28 -0.32 14.12
CA ASN A 68 -13.29 -0.17 12.66
C ASN A 68 -13.77 1.23 12.20
N LYS A 69 -14.64 1.89 12.97
CA LYS A 69 -15.16 3.23 12.65
C LYS A 69 -14.30 4.39 13.14
N ARG A 70 -13.53 4.22 14.22
CA ARG A 70 -12.84 5.31 14.93
C ARG A 70 -11.36 5.05 15.21
N GLY A 71 -10.91 3.84 14.91
CA GLY A 71 -9.52 3.43 14.97
C GLY A 71 -8.73 3.87 13.75
N ILE A 72 -7.44 3.57 13.78
CA ILE A 72 -6.50 3.82 12.70
C ILE A 72 -6.30 2.50 11.98
N VAL A 73 -6.52 2.49 10.66
CA VAL A 73 -6.53 1.27 9.85
C VAL A 73 -5.28 1.21 8.98
N PHE A 74 -4.68 0.02 8.90
CA PHE A 74 -3.56 -0.31 8.05
C PHE A 74 -3.85 -1.60 7.29
N SER A 75 -3.37 -1.69 6.03
CA SER A 75 -3.42 -2.95 5.28
C SER A 75 -2.54 -4.01 5.94
N ALA A 76 -2.79 -5.28 5.65
CA ALA A 76 -1.95 -6.38 6.10
C ALA A 76 -0.49 -6.27 5.65
N SER A 77 -0.26 -5.71 4.46
CA SER A 77 1.09 -5.49 3.92
C SER A 77 1.87 -4.41 4.65
N HIS A 78 1.19 -3.53 5.41
CA HIS A 78 1.85 -2.43 6.09
C HIS A 78 2.84 -2.93 7.16
N PRO A 79 4.08 -2.38 7.23
CA PRO A 79 5.11 -2.87 8.16
C PRO A 79 4.70 -2.87 9.62
N PHE A 80 3.83 -1.95 10.03
CA PHE A 80 3.26 -1.96 11.39
C PHE A 80 2.46 -3.23 11.70
N CYS A 81 1.70 -3.75 10.74
CA CYS A 81 0.98 -5.01 10.89
C CYS A 81 1.97 -6.17 10.98
N GLN A 82 2.94 -6.21 10.07
CA GLN A 82 3.95 -7.26 10.04
C GLN A 82 4.79 -7.30 11.32
N LYS A 83 5.22 -6.16 11.83
CA LYS A 83 6.00 -6.03 13.07
C LYS A 83 5.24 -6.51 14.31
N LEU A 84 3.93 -6.30 14.36
CA LEU A 84 3.08 -6.84 15.44
C LEU A 84 2.96 -8.36 15.34
N LEU A 85 2.81 -8.88 14.13
CA LEU A 85 2.64 -10.31 13.86
C LEU A 85 3.95 -11.10 14.01
N SER A 86 5.09 -10.52 13.64
CA SER A 86 6.42 -11.18 13.64
C SER A 86 6.89 -11.60 15.03
N ASN A 87 6.33 -11.00 16.08
CA ASN A 87 6.64 -11.36 17.47
C ASN A 87 6.05 -12.72 17.88
N HIS A 88 5.30 -13.38 16.98
CA HIS A 88 4.58 -14.61 17.28
C HIS A 88 4.78 -15.66 16.18
N SER A 89 5.23 -16.85 16.58
CA SER A 89 5.33 -18.01 15.69
C SER A 89 3.97 -18.67 15.44
N SER A 90 3.04 -18.57 16.40
CA SER A 90 1.66 -19.06 16.26
C SER A 90 0.71 -18.35 17.23
N PHE A 91 -0.57 -18.29 16.86
CA PHE A 91 -1.60 -17.60 17.61
C PHE A 91 -2.56 -18.61 18.27
N ILE A 92 -2.42 -18.82 19.58
CA ILE A 92 -3.28 -19.76 20.31
C ILE A 92 -4.68 -19.16 20.50
N LYS A 93 -5.71 -19.83 19.99
CA LYS A 93 -7.10 -19.52 20.28
C LYS A 93 -7.46 -20.03 21.68
N ARG A 94 -8.00 -19.14 22.50
CA ARG A 94 -8.42 -19.40 23.89
C ARG A 94 -9.91 -19.10 24.03
N SER A 95 -10.62 -19.97 24.76
CA SER A 95 -11.99 -19.69 25.19
C SER A 95 -12.05 -18.44 26.06
N PHE A 96 -13.21 -17.79 26.13
CA PHE A 96 -13.38 -16.58 26.92
C PHE A 96 -13.00 -16.75 28.41
N ASN A 97 -13.33 -17.90 29.00
CA ASN A 97 -12.93 -18.23 30.37
C ASN A 97 -11.41 -18.37 30.53
N GLN A 98 -10.73 -18.99 29.57
CA GLN A 98 -9.26 -19.07 29.57
C GLN A 98 -8.61 -17.70 29.37
N VAL A 99 -9.19 -16.85 28.52
CA VAL A 99 -8.75 -15.46 28.35
C VAL A 99 -8.86 -14.71 29.68
N ARG A 100 -10.04 -14.75 30.31
CA ARG A 100 -10.26 -14.13 31.62
C ARG A 100 -9.24 -14.61 32.66
N ALA A 101 -9.09 -15.92 32.84
CA ALA A 101 -8.16 -16.49 33.81
C ALA A 101 -6.70 -16.10 33.53
N LYS A 102 -6.31 -15.96 32.26
CA LYS A 102 -4.98 -15.45 31.89
C LYS A 102 -4.83 -13.97 32.23
N LEU A 103 -5.82 -13.15 31.91
CA LEU A 103 -5.79 -11.71 32.17
C LEU A 103 -5.76 -11.40 33.67
N GLU A 104 -6.55 -12.10 34.48
CA GLU A 104 -6.57 -11.96 35.95
C GLU A 104 -5.20 -12.24 36.60
N LYS A 105 -4.35 -13.06 35.96
CA LYS A 105 -2.98 -13.33 36.43
C LYS A 105 -1.98 -12.26 36.01
N GLN A 106 -2.25 -11.54 34.93
CA GLN A 106 -1.31 -10.60 34.31
C GLN A 106 -1.62 -9.14 34.65
N TYR A 107 -2.88 -8.81 34.85
CA TYR A 107 -3.35 -7.44 34.98
C TYR A 107 -4.25 -7.26 36.20
N PRO A 108 -4.25 -6.08 36.84
CA PRO A 108 -5.16 -5.78 37.92
C PRO A 108 -6.64 -5.83 37.44
N PRO A 109 -7.61 -6.09 38.35
CA PRO A 109 -9.01 -6.28 37.99
C PRO A 109 -9.66 -5.19 37.13
N HIS A 110 -9.29 -3.91 37.31
CA HIS A 110 -9.84 -2.81 36.52
C HIS A 110 -9.31 -2.78 35.07
N GLU A 111 -8.06 -3.18 34.87
CA GLU A 111 -7.45 -3.33 33.55
C GLU A 111 -7.96 -4.60 32.87
N THR A 112 -8.04 -5.73 33.60
CA THR A 112 -8.72 -6.94 33.14
C THR A 112 -10.15 -6.63 32.69
N ALA A 113 -10.93 -5.91 33.51
CA ALA A 113 -12.28 -5.49 33.16
C ALA A 113 -12.33 -4.68 31.87
N SER A 114 -11.38 -3.75 31.68
CA SER A 114 -11.28 -2.95 30.45
C SER A 114 -11.04 -3.82 29.22
N ILE A 115 -10.10 -4.76 29.30
CA ILE A 115 -9.76 -5.68 28.21
C ILE A 115 -10.95 -6.60 27.87
N LEU A 116 -11.67 -7.11 28.87
CA LEU A 116 -12.84 -7.96 28.65
C LEU A 116 -13.93 -7.26 27.82
N THR A 117 -14.03 -5.93 27.87
CA THR A 117 -15.01 -5.17 27.07
C THR A 117 -14.74 -5.22 25.57
N PHE A 118 -13.53 -5.60 25.14
CA PHE A 118 -13.18 -5.74 23.73
C PHE A 118 -13.99 -6.85 23.04
N PHE A 119 -14.46 -7.83 23.81
CA PHE A 119 -15.11 -9.03 23.32
C PHE A 119 -16.64 -8.93 23.24
N ASP A 120 -17.24 -7.75 23.44
CA ASP A 120 -18.71 -7.57 23.43
C ASP A 120 -19.38 -7.79 22.06
N ALA A 121 -18.56 -7.93 21.01
CA ALA A 121 -18.95 -8.41 19.69
C ALA A 121 -19.35 -9.89 19.69
N PHE A 122 -18.72 -10.71 20.56
CA PHE A 122 -18.81 -12.18 20.55
C PHE A 122 -19.39 -12.73 21.84
N ILE A 123 -19.23 -12.01 22.94
CA ILE A 123 -19.71 -12.39 24.27
C ILE A 123 -20.94 -11.55 24.61
N PRO A 124 -22.00 -12.13 25.21
CA PRO A 124 -23.15 -11.37 25.70
C PRO A 124 -22.72 -10.26 26.67
N LYS A 125 -23.23 -9.03 26.46
CA LYS A 125 -22.92 -7.89 27.35
C LYS A 125 -23.25 -8.16 28.82
N LYS A 126 -24.33 -8.92 29.07
CA LYS A 126 -24.74 -9.33 30.42
C LYS A 126 -23.66 -10.16 31.11
N GLU A 127 -23.01 -11.06 30.39
CA GLU A 127 -21.95 -11.91 30.94
C GLU A 127 -20.71 -11.08 31.33
N ILE A 128 -20.23 -10.22 30.42
CA ILE A 128 -19.12 -9.29 30.70
C ILE A 128 -19.48 -8.39 31.89
N PHE A 129 -20.71 -7.85 31.90
CA PHE A 129 -21.20 -7.00 32.99
C PHE A 129 -21.14 -7.72 34.34
N THR A 130 -21.66 -8.94 34.44
CA THR A 130 -21.68 -9.72 35.69
C THR A 130 -20.27 -10.01 36.20
N ILE A 131 -19.31 -10.29 35.31
CA ILE A 131 -17.90 -10.49 35.68
C ILE A 131 -17.33 -9.21 36.30
N ILE A 132 -17.46 -8.07 35.62
CA ILE A 132 -16.92 -6.80 36.12
C ILE A 132 -17.62 -6.37 37.41
N GLN A 133 -18.93 -6.62 37.52
CA GLN A 133 -19.70 -6.37 38.73
C GLN A 133 -19.22 -7.23 39.91
N SER A 134 -18.78 -8.47 39.67
CA SER A 134 -18.22 -9.32 40.72
C SER A 134 -16.91 -8.76 41.28
N TYR A 135 -16.02 -8.26 40.42
CA TYR A 135 -14.80 -7.57 40.85
C TYR A 135 -15.12 -6.33 41.68
N PHE A 136 -16.16 -5.58 41.29
CA PHE A 136 -16.60 -4.39 42.02
C PHE A 136 -17.01 -4.75 43.44
N TYR A 137 -17.84 -5.78 43.59
CA TYR A 137 -18.30 -6.21 44.92
C TYR A 137 -17.16 -6.76 45.78
N GLN A 138 -16.17 -7.43 45.19
CA GLN A 138 -14.98 -7.88 45.91
C GLN A 138 -14.22 -6.69 46.50
N TYR A 139 -13.93 -5.65 45.71
CA TYR A 139 -13.26 -4.46 46.22
C TYR A 139 -14.10 -3.67 47.23
N ARG A 140 -15.42 -3.59 47.02
CA ARG A 140 -16.33 -2.94 47.96
C ARG A 140 -16.33 -3.65 49.33
N ARG A 141 -16.39 -4.99 49.36
CA ARG A 141 -16.33 -5.78 50.60
C ARG A 141 -15.01 -5.61 51.34
N ASN A 142 -13.92 -5.43 50.59
CA ASN A 142 -12.59 -5.25 51.16
C ASN A 142 -12.27 -3.78 51.51
N GLY A 143 -13.25 -2.87 51.47
CA GLY A 143 -13.06 -1.45 51.79
C GLY A 143 -12.27 -0.64 50.74
N GLN A 144 -11.92 -1.24 49.59
CA GLN A 144 -11.12 -0.63 48.55
C GLN A 144 -12.00 0.21 47.59
N LEU A 145 -12.61 1.26 48.14
CA LEU A 145 -13.63 2.06 47.45
C LEU A 145 -13.15 2.69 46.15
N PHE A 146 -11.91 3.20 46.10
CA PHE A 146 -11.34 3.76 44.87
C PHE A 146 -11.15 2.70 43.78
N ALA A 147 -10.64 1.52 44.13
CA ALA A 147 -10.49 0.41 43.19
C ALA A 147 -11.85 -0.07 42.66
N GLY A 148 -12.87 -0.11 43.52
CA GLY A 148 -14.26 -0.32 43.11
C GLY A 148 -14.74 0.78 42.16
N TYR A 149 -14.45 2.04 42.44
CA TYR A 149 -14.85 3.14 41.57
C TYR A 149 -14.19 3.07 40.17
N ARG A 150 -12.93 2.64 40.06
CA ARG A 150 -12.29 2.38 38.75
C ARG A 150 -13.08 1.36 37.92
N LEU A 151 -13.59 0.29 38.54
CA LEU A 151 -14.46 -0.67 37.85
C LEU A 151 -15.81 -0.06 37.46
N LEU A 152 -16.39 0.80 38.29
CA LEU A 152 -17.59 1.56 37.92
C LEU A 152 -17.33 2.47 36.72
N ARG A 153 -16.14 3.08 36.59
CA ARG A 153 -15.75 3.87 35.42
C ARG A 153 -15.73 3.02 34.14
N VAL A 154 -15.18 1.81 34.20
CA VAL A 154 -15.25 0.85 33.07
C VAL A 154 -16.72 0.55 32.72
N LEU A 155 -17.57 0.28 33.70
CA LEU A 155 -18.99 -0.03 33.49
C LEU A 155 -19.82 1.17 33.00
N LEU A 156 -19.47 2.40 33.39
CA LEU A 156 -20.07 3.63 32.88
C LEU A 156 -19.80 3.79 31.38
N ASP A 157 -18.61 3.41 30.92
CA ASP A 157 -18.28 3.48 29.49
C ASP A 157 -18.88 2.30 28.71
N PHE A 158 -18.94 1.11 29.31
CA PHE A 158 -19.41 -0.11 28.67
C PHE A 158 -20.95 -0.17 28.58
N THR A 159 -21.63 0.18 29.67
CA THR A 159 -23.08 0.09 29.86
C THR A 159 -23.66 1.34 30.52
N PRO A 160 -23.50 2.54 29.93
CA PRO A 160 -23.87 3.83 30.55
C PRO A 160 -25.34 3.95 30.96
N LYS A 161 -26.23 3.23 30.26
CA LYS A 161 -27.68 3.28 30.49
C LYS A 161 -28.16 2.26 31.54
N HIS A 162 -27.29 1.40 32.06
CA HIS A 162 -27.69 0.36 33.01
C HIS A 162 -28.02 0.98 34.37
N ARG A 163 -29.22 0.69 34.90
CA ARG A 163 -29.75 1.30 36.14
C ARG A 163 -28.80 1.16 37.32
N TRP A 164 -28.29 -0.05 37.56
CA TRP A 164 -27.35 -0.33 38.64
C TRP A 164 -26.09 0.53 38.53
N VAL A 165 -25.51 0.68 37.33
CA VAL A 165 -24.28 1.47 37.15
C VAL A 165 -24.54 2.94 37.48
N ARG A 166 -25.66 3.50 37.00
CA ARG A 166 -26.02 4.90 37.26
C ARG A 166 -26.32 5.15 38.73
N GLN A 167 -27.01 4.24 39.41
CA GLN A 167 -27.34 4.39 40.82
C GLN A 167 -26.07 4.26 41.67
N THR A 168 -25.28 3.20 41.47
CA THR A 168 -24.09 2.94 42.26
C THR A 168 -23.00 4.02 42.06
N ALA A 169 -22.80 4.51 40.84
CA ALA A 169 -21.84 5.60 40.59
C ALA A 169 -22.22 6.96 41.22
N ASN A 170 -23.48 7.13 41.64
CA ASN A 170 -23.96 8.35 42.31
C ASN A 170 -24.17 8.15 43.83
N GLU A 171 -23.74 7.03 44.40
CA GLU A 171 -23.74 6.86 45.86
C GLU A 171 -22.78 7.88 46.51
N LEU A 172 -23.18 8.46 47.65
CA LEU A 172 -22.44 9.53 48.34
C LEU A 172 -20.98 9.17 48.63
N GLN A 173 -20.71 7.90 48.96
CA GLN A 173 -19.36 7.39 49.22
C GLN A 173 -18.38 7.50 48.03
N TYR A 174 -18.89 7.72 46.82
CA TYR A 174 -18.09 7.89 45.61
C TYR A 174 -18.04 9.33 45.09
N ALA A 175 -18.67 10.31 45.77
CA ALA A 175 -18.71 11.70 45.35
C ALA A 175 -17.31 12.29 45.09
N ARG A 176 -16.38 12.11 46.04
CA ARG A 176 -14.99 12.56 45.91
C ARG A 176 -14.26 11.99 44.68
N TYR A 177 -14.55 10.74 44.30
CA TYR A 177 -13.93 10.14 43.13
C TYR A 177 -14.63 10.56 41.84
N LYS A 178 -15.91 10.90 41.90
CA LYS A 178 -16.62 11.49 40.76
C LYS A 178 -16.03 12.85 40.41
N GLU A 179 -15.82 13.71 41.40
CA GLU A 179 -15.17 15.01 41.26
C GLU A 179 -13.76 14.86 40.66
N LEU A 180 -12.94 13.96 41.22
CA LEU A 180 -11.60 13.66 40.71
C LEU A 180 -11.57 13.39 39.18
N TYR A 181 -12.54 12.64 38.66
CA TYR A 181 -12.64 12.30 37.24
C TYR A 181 -13.28 13.38 36.38
N GLN A 182 -14.09 14.26 36.96
CA GLN A 182 -14.74 15.38 36.27
C GLN A 182 -13.77 16.54 36.08
N GLU A 183 -12.99 16.86 37.12
CA GLU A 183 -12.04 17.97 37.14
C GLU A 183 -10.72 17.65 36.42
N LYS A 184 -10.53 16.39 36.00
CA LYS A 184 -9.32 15.90 35.31
C LYS A 184 -8.04 16.28 36.06
N HIS A 185 -8.08 16.12 37.38
CA HIS A 185 -6.94 16.41 38.26
C HIS A 185 -5.67 15.69 37.81
N ASN A 186 -4.51 16.34 37.97
CA ASN A 186 -3.20 15.76 37.64
C ASN A 186 -2.97 14.42 38.35
N ASP A 187 -3.49 14.25 39.57
CA ASP A 187 -3.51 13.00 40.34
C ASP A 187 -3.99 11.76 39.59
N LEU A 188 -4.85 11.91 38.57
CA LEU A 188 -5.32 10.77 37.79
C LEU A 188 -4.20 10.08 37.01
N TRP A 189 -3.13 10.80 36.66
CA TRP A 189 -1.96 10.23 35.99
C TRP A 189 -1.33 9.11 36.82
N GLU A 190 -1.24 9.31 38.13
CA GLU A 190 -0.67 8.33 39.05
C GLU A 190 -1.70 7.27 39.49
N LYS A 191 -2.98 7.67 39.60
CA LYS A 191 -4.02 6.83 40.22
C LYS A 191 -4.80 5.94 39.24
N ASP A 192 -4.99 6.37 38.00
CA ASP A 192 -5.68 5.60 36.95
C ASP A 192 -5.19 5.97 35.53
N ILE A 193 -3.99 5.47 35.22
CA ILE A 193 -3.33 5.72 33.93
C ILE A 193 -4.13 5.19 32.73
N ASN A 194 -4.89 4.10 32.91
CA ASN A 194 -5.71 3.51 31.86
C ASN A 194 -6.87 4.44 31.46
N TYR A 195 -7.49 5.10 32.44
CA TYR A 195 -8.49 6.13 32.18
C TYR A 195 -7.87 7.35 31.49
N VAL A 196 -6.71 7.81 31.97
CA VAL A 196 -5.99 8.95 31.40
C VAL A 196 -5.65 8.71 29.93
N GLU A 197 -5.04 7.58 29.60
CA GLU A 197 -4.71 7.20 28.21
C GLU A 197 -5.94 7.24 27.32
N LYS A 198 -7.06 6.67 27.77
CA LYS A 198 -8.32 6.67 27.03
C LYS A 198 -8.84 8.09 26.79
N ALA A 199 -8.78 8.95 27.81
CA ALA A 199 -9.24 10.33 27.72
C ALA A 199 -8.36 11.16 26.76
N LEU A 200 -7.04 10.95 26.80
CA LEU A 200 -6.08 11.57 25.87
C LEU A 200 -6.30 11.08 24.45
N PHE A 201 -6.46 9.77 24.24
CA PHE A 201 -6.73 9.18 22.93
C PHE A 201 -7.99 9.78 22.30
N GLN A 202 -9.06 10.01 23.07
CA GLN A 202 -10.27 10.63 22.56
C GLN A 202 -10.09 12.10 22.15
N GLN A 203 -9.13 12.82 22.76
CA GLN A 203 -8.85 14.23 22.50
C GLN A 203 -7.69 14.44 21.52
N ARG A 204 -6.94 13.39 21.17
CA ARG A 204 -5.69 13.45 20.40
C ARG A 204 -5.77 14.23 19.08
N GLN A 205 -6.92 14.21 18.39
CA GLN A 205 -7.08 14.92 17.12
C GLN A 205 -7.40 16.41 17.31
N LYS A 206 -7.89 16.80 18.49
CA LYS A 206 -8.35 18.17 18.78
C LYS A 206 -7.35 18.98 19.60
N SER A 207 -6.47 18.32 20.33
CA SER A 207 -5.53 18.95 21.25
C SER A 207 -4.13 18.40 21.04
N SER A 208 -3.20 19.25 20.59
CA SER A 208 -1.77 18.91 20.46
C SER A 208 -1.22 18.44 21.80
N LYS A 209 -1.53 19.16 22.88
CA LYS A 209 -1.13 18.79 24.25
C LYS A 209 -1.57 17.38 24.63
N ALA A 210 -2.79 16.97 24.26
CA ALA A 210 -3.26 15.62 24.54
C ALA A 210 -2.51 14.56 23.73
N ALA A 211 -2.13 14.86 22.49
CA ALA A 211 -1.28 13.99 21.67
C ALA A 211 0.14 13.89 22.23
N ASP A 212 0.75 15.00 22.63
CA ASP A 212 2.10 15.03 23.21
C ASP A 212 2.16 14.24 24.53
N GLN A 213 1.17 14.42 25.40
CA GLN A 213 1.04 13.64 26.63
C GLN A 213 0.88 12.13 26.36
N LEU A 214 0.09 11.78 25.35
CA LEU A 214 -0.10 10.39 24.94
C LEU A 214 1.20 9.79 24.36
N LEU A 215 1.97 10.59 23.62
CA LEU A 215 3.27 10.19 23.11
C LEU A 215 4.26 9.91 24.24
N THR A 216 4.34 10.80 25.24
CA THR A 216 5.16 10.57 26.44
C THR A 216 4.78 9.29 27.17
N LEU A 217 3.48 9.00 27.27
CA LEU A 217 3.00 7.75 27.87
C LEU A 217 3.45 6.52 27.07
N PHE A 218 3.34 6.58 25.73
CA PHE A 218 3.79 5.47 24.88
C PHE A 218 5.31 5.27 24.94
N ASP A 219 6.09 6.34 25.02
CA ASP A 219 7.54 6.26 25.18
C ASP A 219 7.91 5.63 26.52
N HIS A 220 7.28 6.04 27.62
CA HIS A 220 7.48 5.46 28.94
C HIS A 220 7.14 3.95 28.97
N ASP A 221 6.05 3.55 28.31
CA ASP A 221 5.61 2.15 28.26
C ASP A 221 6.36 1.31 27.20
N ASN A 222 7.38 1.85 26.52
CA ASN A 222 8.08 1.21 25.39
C ASN A 222 7.16 0.78 24.24
N ARG A 223 6.06 1.49 24.03
CA ARG A 223 5.05 1.22 22.98
C ARG A 223 5.38 1.98 21.70
N PHE A 224 6.54 1.66 21.12
CA PHE A 224 7.05 2.40 19.96
C PHE A 224 6.06 2.40 18.78
N LEU A 225 5.34 1.29 18.55
CA LEU A 225 4.40 1.18 17.43
C LEU A 225 3.24 2.18 17.58
N ASP A 226 2.67 2.26 18.78
CA ASP A 226 1.59 3.19 19.10
C ASP A 226 2.05 4.64 18.96
N ALA A 227 3.29 4.93 19.37
CA ALA A 227 3.91 6.23 19.22
C ALA A 227 4.12 6.64 17.75
N CYS A 228 4.69 5.77 16.91
CA CYS A 228 4.84 6.04 15.48
C CYS A 228 3.49 6.29 14.80
N ILE A 229 2.49 5.45 15.10
CA ILE A 229 1.13 5.58 14.58
C ILE A 229 0.51 6.91 14.98
N LEU A 230 0.68 7.32 16.25
CA LEU A 230 0.19 8.61 16.73
C LEU A 230 0.89 9.77 16.03
N MET A 231 2.22 9.73 15.88
CA MET A 231 2.99 10.77 15.21
C MET A 231 2.57 10.94 13.75
N ILE A 232 2.43 9.83 13.00
CA ILE A 232 1.92 9.86 11.62
C ILE A 232 0.51 10.45 11.59
N GLN A 233 -0.38 10.06 12.51
CA GLN A 233 -1.72 10.63 12.56
C GLN A 233 -1.70 12.15 12.82
N GLN A 234 -0.83 12.65 13.70
CA GLN A 234 -0.70 14.08 13.95
C GLN A 234 -0.13 14.81 12.73
N PHE A 235 0.89 14.24 12.10
CA PHE A 235 1.48 14.77 10.87
C PHE A 235 0.44 14.90 9.75
N LEU A 236 -0.40 13.89 9.54
CA LEU A 236 -1.46 13.94 8.52
C LEU A 236 -2.51 15.03 8.81
N LEU A 237 -2.68 15.45 10.06
CA LEU A 237 -3.59 16.55 10.43
C LEU A 237 -2.92 17.92 10.29
N LYS A 238 -1.64 18.03 10.63
CA LYS A 238 -0.84 19.26 10.59
C LYS A 238 0.57 18.95 10.07
N PRO A 239 0.74 18.88 8.75
CA PRO A 239 2.02 18.52 8.15
C PRO A 239 3.07 19.60 8.43
N SER A 240 4.25 19.18 8.87
CA SER A 240 5.41 20.06 8.98
C SER A 240 6.69 19.26 8.76
N GLN A 241 7.72 19.94 8.26
CA GLN A 241 9.03 19.33 8.05
C GLN A 241 9.61 18.77 9.36
N TYR A 242 9.55 19.54 10.45
CA TYR A 242 10.01 19.08 11.76
C TYR A 242 9.30 17.78 12.22
N SER A 243 7.97 17.71 12.09
CA SER A 243 7.24 16.49 12.45
C SER A 243 7.60 15.30 11.54
N TYR A 244 7.83 15.56 10.26
CA TYR A 244 8.23 14.53 9.31
C TYR A 244 9.61 13.96 9.63
N GLU A 245 10.61 14.83 9.86
CA GLU A 245 11.97 14.42 10.22
C GLU A 245 11.98 13.58 11.50
N ARG A 246 11.22 13.98 12.53
CA ARG A 246 11.08 13.19 13.77
C ARG A 246 10.43 11.83 13.55
N ILE A 247 9.45 11.73 12.65
CA ILE A 247 8.85 10.45 12.28
C ILE A 247 9.91 9.56 11.62
N MET A 248 10.63 10.10 10.64
CA MET A 248 11.63 9.34 9.88
C MET A 248 12.79 8.87 10.76
N GLU A 249 13.28 9.72 11.67
CA GLU A 249 14.33 9.38 12.62
C GLU A 249 13.90 8.20 13.52
N ARG A 250 12.64 8.20 13.96
CA ARG A 250 12.07 7.12 14.78
C ARG A 250 11.78 5.84 14.00
N ILE A 251 11.37 5.93 12.73
CA ILE A 251 11.12 4.74 11.90
C ILE A 251 12.45 4.06 11.56
N LYS A 252 13.49 4.83 11.22
CA LYS A 252 14.83 4.34 10.83
C LYS A 252 15.46 3.41 11.87
N THR A 253 15.13 3.55 13.15
CA THR A 253 15.70 2.73 14.23
C THR A 253 15.03 1.35 14.36
N HIS A 254 13.84 1.14 13.80
CA HIS A 254 13.04 -0.06 14.03
C HIS A 254 12.61 -0.83 12.78
N PHE A 255 12.75 -0.21 11.61
CA PHE A 255 12.31 -0.72 10.31
C PHE A 255 13.44 -0.72 9.28
N SER A 256 13.38 -1.69 8.37
CA SER A 256 14.32 -1.78 7.24
C SER A 256 14.07 -0.66 6.22
N SER A 257 15.00 -0.46 5.28
CA SER A 257 14.80 0.50 4.18
C SER A 257 13.59 0.17 3.30
N GLU A 258 13.27 -1.12 3.12
CA GLU A 258 12.10 -1.56 2.37
C GLU A 258 10.80 -1.26 3.13
N ASP A 259 10.76 -1.55 4.44
CA ASP A 259 9.63 -1.20 5.29
C ASP A 259 9.41 0.31 5.36
N MET A 260 10.49 1.08 5.46
CA MET A 260 10.45 2.54 5.43
C MET A 260 9.76 3.04 4.17
N LEU A 261 10.12 2.50 3.01
CA LEU A 261 9.49 2.87 1.74
C LEU A 261 7.98 2.63 1.78
N ILE A 262 7.53 1.47 2.28
CA ILE A 262 6.08 1.17 2.36
C ILE A 262 5.36 2.13 3.30
N ILE A 263 5.98 2.53 4.42
CA ILE A 263 5.38 3.51 5.34
C ILE A 263 5.29 4.89 4.68
N VAL A 264 6.35 5.33 3.98
CA VAL A 264 6.37 6.60 3.25
C VAL A 264 5.35 6.59 2.12
N GLU A 265 5.16 5.46 1.43
CA GLU A 265 4.12 5.28 0.41
C GLU A 265 2.70 5.40 1.01
N ASP A 266 2.42 4.79 2.17
CA ASP A 266 1.13 4.96 2.87
C ASP A 266 0.89 6.42 3.28
N MET A 267 1.94 7.11 3.74
CA MET A 267 1.87 8.54 4.06
C MET A 267 1.60 9.40 2.82
N TYR A 268 2.29 9.13 1.71
CA TYR A 268 2.10 9.82 0.44
C TYR A 268 0.70 9.63 -0.13
N GLN A 269 0.16 8.40 -0.10
CA GLN A 269 -1.22 8.14 -0.55
C GLN A 269 -2.27 8.97 0.22
N ARG A 270 -1.99 9.30 1.49
CA ARG A 270 -2.89 10.09 2.35
C ARG A 270 -2.62 11.60 2.26
N LEU A 271 -1.40 11.99 1.90
CA LEU A 271 -0.98 13.39 1.77
C LEU A 271 -0.01 13.57 0.58
N PRO A 272 -0.52 13.51 -0.67
CA PRO A 272 0.34 13.56 -1.86
C PRO A 272 1.06 14.89 -2.04
N SER A 273 0.50 16.00 -1.54
CA SER A 273 0.98 17.36 -1.77
C SER A 273 2.17 17.79 -0.89
N PHE A 274 2.66 16.94 0.01
CA PHE A 274 3.75 17.30 0.91
C PHE A 274 5.11 16.98 0.29
N GLU A 275 5.76 18.02 -0.22
CA GLU A 275 7.00 17.96 -1.01
C GLU A 275 8.14 17.11 -0.39
N PRO A 276 8.44 17.16 0.92
CA PRO A 276 9.49 16.30 1.50
C PRO A 276 9.22 14.79 1.37
N LEU A 277 7.95 14.36 1.35
CA LEU A 277 7.59 12.96 1.09
C LEU A 277 7.90 12.59 -0.37
N GLN A 278 7.58 13.49 -1.30
CA GLN A 278 7.80 13.29 -2.73
C GLN A 278 9.29 13.10 -3.03
N TYR A 279 10.17 13.97 -2.49
CA TYR A 279 11.61 13.81 -2.67
C TYR A 279 12.17 12.55 -2.00
N THR A 280 11.61 12.16 -0.85
CA THR A 280 12.02 10.91 -0.18
C THR A 280 11.66 9.70 -1.04
N LEU A 281 10.44 9.65 -1.57
CA LEU A 281 10.02 8.59 -2.50
C LEU A 281 10.85 8.56 -3.76
N LEU A 282 11.06 9.73 -4.38
CA LEU A 282 11.88 9.86 -5.58
C LEU A 282 13.29 9.29 -5.36
N HIS A 283 13.94 9.67 -4.26
CA HIS A 283 15.26 9.15 -3.91
C HIS A 283 15.26 7.62 -3.80
N HIS A 284 14.27 7.05 -3.11
CA HIS A 284 14.16 5.60 -2.96
C HIS A 284 13.86 4.88 -4.28
N TYR A 285 12.97 5.41 -5.13
CA TYR A 285 12.64 4.79 -6.41
C TYR A 285 13.82 4.83 -7.39
N LEU A 286 14.59 5.91 -7.41
CA LEU A 286 15.83 5.99 -8.20
C LEU A 286 16.87 4.96 -7.72
N LEU A 287 17.10 4.86 -6.40
CA LEU A 287 18.03 3.87 -5.85
C LEU A 287 17.62 2.42 -6.15
N GLN A 288 16.32 2.13 -6.18
CA GLN A 288 15.77 0.82 -6.51
C GLN A 288 15.62 0.56 -8.02
N GLN A 289 15.98 1.53 -8.87
CA GLN A 289 15.78 1.48 -10.32
C GLN A 289 14.31 1.22 -10.71
N ASN A 290 13.36 1.70 -9.91
CA ASN A 290 11.93 1.48 -10.14
C ASN A 290 11.34 2.60 -11.02
N LEU A 291 11.47 2.46 -12.33
CA LEU A 291 10.92 3.42 -13.30
C LEU A 291 9.39 3.54 -13.19
N ASP A 292 8.68 2.43 -12.98
CA ASP A 292 7.21 2.38 -12.91
C ASP A 292 6.62 3.31 -11.86
N LYS A 293 7.32 3.51 -10.75
CA LYS A 293 6.92 4.46 -9.70
C LYS A 293 7.59 5.83 -9.83
N THR A 294 8.79 5.90 -10.42
CA THR A 294 9.53 7.15 -10.60
C THR A 294 8.82 8.08 -11.59
N ILE A 295 8.43 7.57 -12.76
CA ILE A 295 7.84 8.38 -13.82
C ILE A 295 6.50 9.00 -13.39
N PRO A 296 5.52 8.25 -12.83
CA PRO A 296 4.29 8.85 -12.36
C PRO A 296 4.51 9.94 -11.29
N LEU A 297 5.43 9.72 -10.35
CA LEU A 297 5.72 10.69 -9.29
C LEU A 297 6.27 12.01 -9.85
N LEU A 298 7.19 11.94 -10.81
CA LEU A 298 7.76 13.13 -11.45
C LEU A 298 6.71 13.90 -12.26
N ASN A 299 5.80 13.18 -12.92
CA ASN A 299 4.73 13.80 -13.71
C ASN A 299 3.67 14.45 -12.84
N GLU A 300 3.28 13.79 -11.75
CA GLU A 300 2.21 14.28 -10.86
C GLU A 300 2.62 15.59 -10.16
N HIS A 301 3.90 15.74 -9.79
CA HIS A 301 4.36 16.87 -8.96
C HIS A 301 5.38 17.80 -9.63
N SER A 302 5.80 17.54 -10.87
CA SER A 302 6.77 18.37 -11.60
C SER A 302 8.05 18.64 -10.79
N LEU A 303 8.58 17.59 -10.14
CA LEU A 303 9.73 17.69 -9.24
C LEU A 303 11.00 18.10 -9.99
N GLN A 304 11.83 18.93 -9.34
CA GLN A 304 13.14 19.29 -9.87
C GLN A 304 14.18 18.25 -9.49
N LEU A 305 14.77 17.61 -10.50
CA LEU A 305 15.85 16.64 -10.30
C LEU A 305 17.20 17.36 -10.16
N THR A 306 18.02 16.90 -9.22
CA THR A 306 19.44 17.28 -9.18
C THR A 306 20.20 16.62 -10.33
N ASN A 307 21.40 17.11 -10.65
CA ASN A 307 22.24 16.52 -11.71
C ASN A 307 22.52 15.02 -11.48
N THR A 308 22.70 14.59 -10.23
CA THR A 308 22.92 13.18 -9.91
C THR A 308 21.65 12.35 -10.14
N GLN A 309 20.49 12.86 -9.73
CA GLN A 309 19.21 12.18 -9.96
C GLN A 309 18.85 12.11 -11.45
N TRP A 310 19.22 13.13 -12.23
CA TRP A 310 19.13 13.10 -13.68
C TRP A 310 19.95 11.97 -14.28
N MET A 311 21.22 11.83 -13.87
CA MET A 311 22.07 10.72 -14.32
C MET A 311 21.50 9.35 -13.94
N ASP A 312 20.96 9.20 -12.73
CA ASP A 312 20.32 7.96 -12.30
C ASP A 312 19.10 7.61 -13.18
N LEU A 313 18.23 8.61 -13.45
CA LEU A 313 17.07 8.44 -14.32
C LEU A 313 17.47 8.10 -15.75
N GLU A 314 18.48 8.77 -16.31
CA GLU A 314 19.02 8.47 -17.64
C GLU A 314 19.52 7.02 -17.73
N ASN A 315 20.30 6.58 -16.75
CA ASN A 315 20.81 5.21 -16.68
C ASN A 315 19.69 4.17 -16.58
N MET A 316 18.61 4.50 -15.86
CA MET A 316 17.42 3.65 -15.75
C MET A 316 16.71 3.52 -17.10
N LEU A 317 16.47 4.64 -17.79
CA LEU A 317 15.82 4.67 -19.11
C LEU A 317 16.64 3.92 -20.18
N GLU A 318 17.97 4.00 -20.10
CA GLU A 318 18.85 3.25 -21.01
C GLU A 318 18.74 1.74 -20.82
N LYS A 319 18.62 1.27 -19.57
CA LYS A 319 18.50 -0.15 -19.21
C LYS A 319 17.08 -0.71 -19.28
N MET A 320 16.09 0.15 -19.52
CA MET A 320 14.67 -0.21 -19.56
C MET A 320 14.43 -1.40 -20.50
N ASN A 321 13.76 -2.44 -19.98
CA ASN A 321 13.37 -3.62 -20.74
C ASN A 321 11.86 -3.62 -20.98
N ILE A 322 11.49 -3.11 -22.14
CA ILE A 322 10.15 -2.61 -22.41
C ILE A 322 9.13 -3.74 -22.64
N GLN A 323 9.59 -4.97 -22.86
CA GLN A 323 8.72 -6.15 -23.04
C GLN A 323 8.21 -6.73 -21.71
N HIS A 324 8.80 -6.37 -20.57
CA HIS A 324 8.44 -6.90 -19.25
C HIS A 324 7.86 -5.87 -18.28
N ASP A 325 8.08 -4.58 -18.55
CA ASP A 325 7.64 -3.49 -17.67
C ASP A 325 6.26 -2.98 -18.14
N ASN A 326 5.23 -3.13 -17.30
CA ASN A 326 3.87 -2.57 -17.50
C ASN A 326 3.87 -1.04 -17.28
N MET A 327 4.78 -0.33 -17.95
CA MET A 327 5.06 1.08 -17.71
C MET A 327 4.15 2.01 -18.50
N SER A 328 3.71 3.11 -17.88
CA SER A 328 3.04 4.21 -18.58
C SER A 328 4.07 5.09 -19.32
N ILE A 329 4.39 4.70 -20.56
CA ILE A 329 5.29 5.43 -21.46
C ILE A 329 4.67 6.77 -21.91
N GLU A 330 3.36 6.95 -21.73
CA GLU A 330 2.58 8.14 -22.11
C GLU A 330 3.22 9.46 -21.66
N HIS A 331 3.92 9.44 -20.54
CA HIS A 331 4.41 10.66 -19.91
C HIS A 331 5.93 10.86 -20.07
N LEU A 332 6.61 9.98 -20.82
CA LEU A 332 8.06 10.07 -21.03
C LEU A 332 8.46 11.14 -22.06
N ASN A 333 7.53 11.61 -22.89
CA ASN A 333 7.82 12.55 -23.99
C ASN A 333 8.45 13.86 -23.51
N THR A 334 7.97 14.43 -22.40
CA THR A 334 8.54 15.67 -21.82
C THR A 334 9.98 15.47 -21.34
N TYR A 335 10.29 14.31 -20.75
CA TYR A 335 11.65 14.00 -20.28
C TYR A 335 12.61 13.75 -21.45
N ILE A 336 12.15 13.01 -22.46
CA ILE A 336 12.95 12.76 -23.66
C ILE A 336 13.23 14.09 -24.38
N ALA A 337 12.25 14.99 -24.47
CA ALA A 337 12.43 16.32 -25.04
C ALA A 337 13.51 17.13 -24.32
N ALA A 338 13.56 17.06 -22.98
CA ALA A 338 14.63 17.69 -22.20
C ALA A 338 16.00 17.01 -22.44
N LEU A 339 16.04 15.68 -22.54
CA LEU A 339 17.27 14.92 -22.79
C LEU A 339 17.90 15.24 -24.16
N PHE A 340 17.10 15.62 -25.17
CA PHE A 340 17.64 16.09 -26.44
C PHE A 340 18.50 17.37 -26.31
N GLN A 341 18.34 18.15 -25.24
CA GLN A 341 19.15 19.33 -24.99
C GLN A 341 20.54 18.97 -24.43
N THR A 342 20.67 17.85 -23.73
CA THR A 342 21.90 17.45 -23.04
C THR A 342 22.65 16.34 -23.78
N ASP A 343 21.96 15.29 -24.24
CA ASP A 343 22.54 14.18 -25.00
C ASP A 343 21.57 13.68 -26.09
N PRO A 344 21.63 14.27 -27.30
CA PRO A 344 20.76 13.90 -28.41
C PRO A 344 20.88 12.42 -28.84
N LYS A 345 22.07 11.81 -28.70
CA LYS A 345 22.28 10.41 -29.14
C LYS A 345 21.58 9.44 -28.21
N LYS A 346 21.69 9.67 -26.91
CA LYS A 346 20.96 8.87 -25.91
C LYS A 346 19.46 9.10 -26.00
N ALA A 347 19.02 10.35 -26.15
CA ALA A 347 17.62 10.69 -26.34
C ALA A 347 17.01 9.92 -27.53
N GLU A 348 17.72 9.87 -28.66
CA GLU A 348 17.28 9.14 -29.85
C GLU A 348 17.16 7.63 -29.61
N THR A 349 18.08 7.06 -28.83
CA THR A 349 18.08 5.62 -28.48
C THR A 349 16.88 5.29 -27.59
N ILE A 350 16.60 6.11 -26.57
CA ILE A 350 15.45 5.96 -25.67
C ILE A 350 14.15 6.22 -26.44
N LEU A 351 14.13 7.20 -27.34
CA LEU A 351 12.97 7.51 -28.16
C LEU A 351 12.59 6.34 -29.08
N HIS A 352 13.57 5.74 -29.77
CA HIS A 352 13.34 4.57 -30.62
C HIS A 352 12.71 3.43 -29.83
N LYS A 353 13.24 3.17 -28.63
CA LYS A 353 12.74 2.18 -27.68
C LYS A 353 11.27 2.45 -27.28
N CYS A 354 10.95 3.69 -26.90
CA CYS A 354 9.58 4.08 -26.52
C CYS A 354 8.59 3.94 -27.69
N VAL A 355 8.96 4.41 -28.88
CA VAL A 355 8.12 4.34 -30.08
C VAL A 355 7.87 2.89 -30.50
N THR A 356 8.90 2.05 -30.45
CA THR A 356 8.79 0.60 -30.71
C THR A 356 7.70 -0.02 -29.84
N GLN A 357 7.67 0.31 -28.55
CA GLN A 357 6.63 -0.21 -27.66
C GLN A 357 5.26 0.41 -27.91
N LEU A 358 5.19 1.74 -28.07
CA LEU A 358 3.90 2.41 -28.26
C LEU A 358 3.15 1.87 -29.48
N LEU A 359 3.86 1.50 -30.55
CA LEU A 359 3.27 0.88 -31.74
C LEU A 359 2.66 -0.51 -31.49
N THR A 360 3.06 -1.22 -30.43
CA THR A 360 2.47 -2.53 -30.09
C THR A 360 1.07 -2.40 -29.47
N VAL A 361 0.77 -1.25 -28.85
CA VAL A 361 -0.47 -1.04 -28.08
C VAL A 361 -1.34 0.10 -28.62
N LYS A 362 -0.78 1.01 -29.43
CA LYS A 362 -1.47 2.19 -29.97
C LYS A 362 -1.38 2.25 -31.48
N LYS A 363 -2.32 2.96 -32.09
CA LYS A 363 -2.31 3.20 -33.52
C LYS A 363 -1.24 4.23 -33.86
N LEU A 364 -0.76 4.18 -35.10
CA LEU A 364 0.28 5.08 -35.61
C LEU A 364 -0.05 6.58 -35.40
N ALA A 365 -1.31 6.98 -35.58
CA ALA A 365 -1.77 8.34 -35.34
C ALA A 365 -1.59 8.77 -33.86
N ASP A 366 -1.93 7.90 -32.91
CA ASP A 366 -1.76 8.18 -31.48
C ASP A 366 -0.28 8.31 -31.09
N VAL A 367 0.59 7.53 -31.73
CA VAL A 367 2.06 7.61 -31.53
C VAL A 367 2.61 8.92 -32.07
N SER A 368 2.13 9.38 -33.23
CA SER A 368 2.51 10.68 -33.77
C SER A 368 2.06 11.83 -32.87
N ASP A 369 0.84 11.76 -32.33
CA ASP A 369 0.33 12.74 -31.38
C ASP A 369 1.18 12.80 -30.10
N TRP A 370 1.62 11.64 -29.61
CA TRP A 370 2.52 11.54 -28.47
C TRP A 370 3.90 12.17 -28.72
N LEU A 371 4.39 12.14 -29.97
CA LEU A 371 5.69 12.70 -30.37
C LEU A 371 5.69 14.23 -30.53
N ARG A 372 4.52 14.88 -30.65
CA ARG A 372 4.44 16.35 -30.90
C ARG A 372 5.27 17.19 -29.92
N PRO A 373 5.27 16.94 -28.58
CA PRO A 373 6.08 17.72 -27.65
C PRO A 373 7.58 17.60 -27.94
N ILE A 374 8.05 16.41 -28.32
CA ILE A 374 9.44 16.17 -28.67
C ILE A 374 9.78 16.84 -30.01
N GLN A 375 8.89 16.75 -30.99
CA GLN A 375 9.08 17.40 -32.29
C GLN A 375 9.24 18.92 -32.15
N SER A 376 8.47 19.54 -31.25
CA SER A 376 8.57 20.97 -30.97
C SER A 376 9.93 21.35 -30.35
N ALA A 377 10.55 20.45 -29.59
CA ALA A 377 11.86 20.66 -28.98
C ALA A 377 13.02 20.27 -29.92
N TYR A 378 12.85 19.24 -30.76
CA TYR A 378 13.89 18.69 -31.62
C TYR A 378 13.32 18.09 -32.94
N ALA A 379 13.10 18.94 -33.92
CA ALA A 379 12.51 18.56 -35.21
C ALA A 379 13.37 17.63 -36.09
N ASN A 380 14.67 17.49 -35.78
CA ASN A 380 15.61 16.74 -36.62
C ASN A 380 15.78 15.26 -36.23
N SER A 381 14.99 14.74 -35.28
CA SER A 381 15.05 13.34 -34.86
C SER A 381 14.76 12.38 -36.04
N PRO A 382 15.68 11.45 -36.36
CA PRO A 382 15.43 10.36 -37.30
C PRO A 382 14.17 9.53 -36.99
N VAL A 383 13.90 9.22 -35.72
CA VAL A 383 12.72 8.45 -35.29
C VAL A 383 11.43 9.21 -35.61
N ILE A 384 11.38 10.53 -35.35
CA ILE A 384 10.20 11.35 -35.68
C ILE A 384 9.94 11.34 -37.19
N LYS A 385 10.97 11.59 -38.00
CA LYS A 385 10.85 11.57 -39.47
C LYS A 385 10.37 10.22 -40.00
N ARG A 386 10.80 9.11 -39.38
CA ARG A 386 10.32 7.78 -39.75
C ARG A 386 8.83 7.61 -39.46
N ILE A 387 8.34 8.06 -38.30
CA ILE A 387 6.92 7.96 -37.95
C ILE A 387 6.05 8.86 -38.85
N GLU A 388 6.53 10.05 -39.20
CA GLU A 388 5.85 10.93 -40.18
C GLU A 388 5.77 10.26 -41.56
N ASN A 389 6.86 9.65 -42.03
CA ASN A 389 6.86 8.89 -43.27
C ASN A 389 5.88 7.70 -43.21
N MET A 390 5.84 6.96 -42.10
CA MET A 390 4.89 5.86 -41.93
C MET A 390 3.45 6.35 -42.03
N LEU A 391 3.12 7.50 -41.45
CA LEU A 391 1.78 8.10 -41.56
C LEU A 391 1.45 8.45 -42.99
N GLN A 392 2.37 9.14 -43.68
CA GLN A 392 2.18 9.53 -45.07
C GLN A 392 1.99 8.33 -46.00
N TRP A 393 2.74 7.24 -45.77
CA TRP A 393 2.71 6.04 -46.62
C TRP A 393 1.60 5.07 -46.27
N SER A 394 0.97 5.22 -45.10
CA SER A 394 -0.14 4.33 -44.70
C SER A 394 -1.35 4.39 -45.62
N GLU A 395 -1.53 5.50 -46.36
CA GLU A 395 -2.60 5.70 -47.34
C GLU A 395 -2.13 5.52 -48.79
N ASP A 396 -0.85 5.22 -49.02
CA ASP A 396 -0.26 5.10 -50.36
C ASP A 396 0.10 3.62 -50.67
N PRO A 397 -0.70 2.94 -51.52
CA PRO A 397 -0.38 1.65 -52.13
C PRO A 397 1.05 1.46 -52.60
N ASP A 398 1.64 2.46 -53.26
CA ASP A 398 2.92 2.30 -53.95
C ASP A 398 4.12 2.38 -52.99
N GLN A 399 3.86 2.65 -51.70
CA GLN A 399 4.88 2.79 -50.66
C GLN A 399 4.86 1.65 -49.64
N GLN A 400 4.04 0.61 -49.83
CA GLN A 400 3.87 -0.48 -48.86
C GLN A 400 5.19 -1.19 -48.54
N ARG A 401 6.07 -1.40 -49.53
CA ARG A 401 7.43 -1.90 -49.25
C ARG A 401 8.21 -1.03 -48.25
N LYS A 402 8.24 0.28 -48.44
CA LYS A 402 8.99 1.19 -47.54
C LYS A 402 8.34 1.25 -46.16
N LEU A 403 7.01 1.20 -46.11
CA LEU A 403 6.25 1.14 -44.87
C LEU A 403 6.57 -0.16 -44.09
N GLY A 404 6.62 -1.30 -44.78
CA GLY A 404 6.99 -2.60 -44.21
C GLY A 404 8.41 -2.63 -43.63
N GLU A 405 9.38 -2.00 -44.32
CA GLU A 405 10.73 -1.84 -43.79
C GLU A 405 10.78 -1.01 -42.50
N LEU A 406 9.97 0.05 -42.40
CA LEU A 406 9.88 0.87 -41.19
C LEU A 406 9.20 0.12 -40.04
N TYR A 407 8.10 -0.60 -40.29
CA TYR A 407 7.49 -1.48 -39.29
C TYR A 407 8.49 -2.52 -38.78
N TYR A 408 9.30 -3.11 -39.68
CA TYR A 408 10.36 -4.03 -39.31
C TYR A 408 11.43 -3.38 -38.40
N GLN A 409 11.86 -2.15 -38.70
CA GLN A 409 12.82 -1.42 -37.86
C GLN A 409 12.29 -1.17 -36.45
N PHE A 410 10.99 -0.91 -36.31
CA PHE A 410 10.30 -0.79 -35.01
C PHE A 410 9.80 -2.13 -34.46
N GLN A 411 10.32 -3.26 -34.96
CA GLN A 411 10.01 -4.61 -34.49
C GLN A 411 8.51 -4.97 -34.52
N GLN A 412 7.73 -4.31 -35.37
CA GLN A 412 6.31 -4.56 -35.61
C GLN A 412 6.15 -5.63 -36.69
N ILE A 413 6.40 -6.89 -36.30
CA ILE A 413 6.53 -8.00 -37.26
C ILE A 413 5.23 -8.27 -38.02
N ASP A 414 4.08 -8.28 -37.33
CA ASP A 414 2.80 -8.59 -37.97
C ASP A 414 2.41 -7.52 -39.00
N GLN A 415 2.57 -6.23 -38.66
CA GLN A 415 2.29 -5.12 -39.57
C GLN A 415 3.28 -5.09 -40.75
N ALA A 416 4.54 -5.47 -40.52
CA ALA A 416 5.51 -5.61 -41.60
C ALA A 416 5.10 -6.74 -42.57
N ILE A 417 4.63 -7.89 -42.05
CA ILE A 417 4.13 -9.00 -42.86
C ILE A 417 2.97 -8.52 -43.73
N GLU A 418 1.98 -7.82 -43.18
CA GLU A 418 0.84 -7.29 -43.94
C GLU A 418 1.30 -6.40 -45.10
N CYS A 419 2.23 -5.48 -44.87
CA CYS A 419 2.76 -4.59 -45.91
C CYS A 419 3.45 -5.37 -47.04
N PHE A 420 4.30 -6.35 -46.71
CA PHE A 420 5.00 -7.14 -47.73
C PHE A 420 4.09 -8.14 -48.44
N SER A 421 3.05 -8.65 -47.78
CA SER A 421 2.01 -9.46 -48.41
C SER A 421 1.26 -8.64 -49.47
N TRP A 422 0.92 -7.40 -49.14
CA TRP A 422 0.24 -6.50 -50.08
C TRP A 422 1.12 -6.13 -51.28
N GLU A 423 2.39 -5.82 -51.05
CA GLU A 423 3.36 -5.55 -52.14
C GLU A 423 3.51 -6.76 -53.08
N MET A 424 3.58 -7.97 -52.53
CA MET A 424 3.63 -9.22 -53.33
C MET A 424 2.38 -9.40 -54.20
N GLU A 425 1.20 -9.02 -53.69
CA GLU A 425 -0.05 -9.09 -54.45
C GLU A 425 -0.11 -8.04 -55.58
N MET A 426 0.47 -6.86 -55.35
CA MET A 426 0.51 -5.78 -56.35
C MET A 426 1.54 -6.03 -57.46
N ASP A 427 2.75 -6.49 -57.12
CA ASP A 427 3.80 -6.84 -58.09
C ASP A 427 4.22 -8.30 -57.96
N THR A 428 3.48 -9.16 -58.68
CA THR A 428 3.73 -10.60 -58.75
C THR A 428 5.07 -10.99 -59.40
N GLN A 429 5.82 -10.05 -59.99
CA GLN A 429 7.10 -10.29 -60.67
C GLN A 429 8.32 -9.84 -59.86
N ASP A 430 8.11 -9.09 -58.77
CA ASP A 430 9.17 -8.74 -57.82
C ASP A 430 9.36 -9.85 -56.77
N PRO A 431 10.51 -10.54 -56.72
CA PRO A 431 10.77 -11.55 -55.70
C PRO A 431 11.15 -10.95 -54.33
N LEU A 432 11.42 -9.65 -54.23
CA LEU A 432 11.88 -9.01 -52.97
C LEU A 432 10.87 -9.12 -51.82
N PRO A 433 9.55 -8.86 -52.00
CA PRO A 433 8.56 -9.01 -50.92
C PRO A 433 8.50 -10.45 -50.39
N VAL A 434 8.62 -11.44 -51.27
CA VAL A 434 8.62 -12.87 -50.91
C VAL A 434 9.82 -13.23 -50.03
N ARG A 435 11.00 -12.63 -50.30
CA ARG A 435 12.19 -12.79 -49.45
C ARG A 435 11.96 -12.21 -48.05
N TRP A 436 11.35 -11.03 -47.97
CA TRP A 436 11.01 -10.40 -46.69
C TRP A 436 10.01 -11.25 -45.91
N LEU A 437 8.93 -11.73 -46.54
CA LEU A 437 7.94 -12.60 -45.90
C LEU A 437 8.58 -13.86 -45.32
N SER A 438 9.42 -14.56 -46.08
CA SER A 438 10.13 -15.74 -45.57
C SER A 438 10.91 -15.45 -44.29
N LYS A 439 11.64 -14.33 -44.25
CA LYS A 439 12.40 -13.89 -43.08
C LYS A 439 11.49 -13.55 -41.89
N LEU A 440 10.44 -12.76 -42.12
CA LEU A 440 9.54 -12.30 -41.07
C LEU A 440 8.73 -13.44 -40.45
N TYR A 441 8.24 -14.38 -41.26
CA TYR A 441 7.56 -15.57 -40.75
C TYR A 441 8.49 -16.45 -39.91
N LEU A 442 9.76 -16.57 -40.28
CA LEU A 442 10.75 -17.28 -39.46
C LEU A 442 10.95 -16.59 -38.10
N GLU A 443 11.11 -15.27 -38.09
CA GLU A 443 11.28 -14.46 -36.88
C GLU A 443 10.02 -14.48 -35.99
N ALA A 444 8.82 -14.58 -36.58
CA ALA A 444 7.55 -14.78 -35.88
C ALA A 444 7.34 -16.23 -35.36
N GLY A 445 8.29 -17.15 -35.60
CA GLY A 445 8.20 -18.56 -35.19
C GLY A 445 7.33 -19.45 -36.09
N LYS A 446 6.85 -18.94 -37.22
CA LYS A 446 5.98 -19.61 -38.20
C LYS A 446 6.81 -20.33 -39.28
N GLN A 447 7.38 -21.48 -38.91
CA GLN A 447 8.37 -22.19 -39.74
C GLN A 447 7.81 -22.76 -41.05
N GLU A 448 6.54 -23.17 -41.11
CA GLU A 448 5.97 -23.76 -42.32
C GLU A 448 5.74 -22.71 -43.39
N GLU A 449 5.17 -21.57 -43.00
CA GLU A 449 4.96 -20.40 -43.84
C GLU A 449 6.29 -19.85 -44.36
N SER A 450 7.30 -19.74 -43.48
CA SER A 450 8.66 -19.37 -43.88
C SER A 450 9.21 -20.26 -44.99
N LYS A 451 9.03 -21.58 -44.89
CA LYS A 451 9.50 -22.55 -45.91
C LYS A 451 8.71 -22.45 -47.21
N ALA A 452 7.41 -22.19 -47.14
CA ALA A 452 6.56 -21.99 -48.31
C ALA A 452 7.02 -20.77 -49.11
N TYR A 453 7.19 -19.62 -48.46
CA TYR A 453 7.70 -18.41 -49.11
C TYR A 453 9.14 -18.57 -49.61
N GLN A 454 9.99 -19.34 -48.91
CA GLN A 454 11.35 -19.62 -49.38
C GLN A 454 11.38 -20.41 -50.69
N LYS A 455 10.48 -21.39 -50.85
CA LYS A 455 10.32 -22.14 -52.10
C LYS A 455 9.81 -21.24 -53.22
N LEU A 456 8.77 -20.44 -52.94
CA LEU A 456 8.21 -19.49 -53.91
C LEU A 456 9.28 -18.50 -54.42
N TYR A 457 10.11 -17.98 -53.52
CA TYR A 457 11.23 -17.10 -53.89
C TYR A 457 12.22 -17.77 -54.85
N GLN A 458 12.57 -19.04 -54.60
CA GLN A 458 13.46 -19.80 -55.48
C GLN A 458 12.86 -20.05 -56.86
N GLU A 459 11.55 -20.27 -56.94
CA GLU A 459 10.83 -20.45 -58.21
C GLU A 459 10.80 -19.16 -59.02
N MET A 460 10.49 -18.02 -58.38
CA MET A 460 10.50 -16.71 -59.04
C MET A 460 11.90 -16.32 -59.54
N GLN A 461 12.96 -16.60 -58.77
CA GLN A 461 14.32 -16.35 -59.23
C GLN A 461 14.73 -17.20 -60.43
N LYS A 462 14.26 -18.46 -60.51
CA LYS A 462 14.51 -19.32 -61.68
C LYS A 462 13.80 -18.81 -62.92
N GLN A 463 12.57 -18.31 -62.78
CA GLN A 463 11.80 -17.74 -63.90
C GLN A 463 12.38 -16.40 -64.38
N LYS A 464 12.98 -15.60 -63.51
CA LYS A 464 13.60 -14.31 -63.85
C LYS A 464 14.97 -14.43 -64.55
N ASN A 465 15.62 -15.59 -64.39
CA ASN A 465 16.93 -15.91 -64.97
C ASN A 465 16.84 -16.85 -66.19
N ALA A 466 15.64 -17.26 -66.58
CA ALA A 466 15.33 -18.02 -67.79
C ALA A 466 14.80 -17.06 -68.86
#